data_AF-A0A382WEJ4-F1
#
_entry.id   AF-A0A382WEJ4-F1
#
_cell.length_a   1.000
_cell.length_b   1.000
_cell.length_c   1.000
_cell.angle_alpha   90.00
_cell.angle_beta   90.00
_cell.angle_gamma   90.00
#
_symmetry.space_group_name_H-M   'P 1'
#
loop_
_entity.id
_entity.type
_entity.pdbx_description
1 polymer ?
#
loop_
_entity_poly.entity_id
_entity_poly.type
_entity_poly.pdbx_seq_one_letter_code
_entity_poly.pdbx_strand_id
1 'polypeptide(L)'
;VRVENSVQGFTLVEMLVVIAVIGILAGLLLPGLARGKAKANRVKCVNNLRQINAAMLSFSHGNEGRLPWMLTAKQGEALWQGLYGKEHTGAHHLWDVRFIFLPAPIRKELVTARL
;
A
#
# COMPACT_ATOMS: atom_id res chain seq x y z
N VAL A 1 -40.39 -3.95 50.12
CA VAL A 1 -39.04 -4.52 49.92
C VAL A 1 -38.14 -3.40 49.41
N ARG A 2 -37.23 -2.87 50.23
CA ARG A 2 -36.27 -1.84 49.80
C ARG A 2 -35.02 -2.56 49.33
N VAL A 3 -34.64 -2.36 48.08
CA VAL A 3 -33.37 -2.84 47.51
C VAL A 3 -32.34 -1.73 47.76
N GLU A 4 -31.40 -1.95 48.68
CA GLU A 4 -30.27 -1.04 48.87
C GLU A 4 -29.21 -1.34 47.79
N ASN A 5 -29.07 -0.44 46.82
CA ASN A 5 -27.98 -0.49 45.85
C ASN A 5 -26.68 -0.05 46.55
N SER A 6 -25.89 -1.01 47.00
CA SER A 6 -24.53 -0.78 47.48
C SER A 6 -23.62 -0.48 46.29
N VAL A 7 -23.37 0.80 46.03
CA VAL A 7 -22.34 1.21 45.09
C VAL A 7 -20.99 0.98 45.76
N GLN A 8 -20.36 -0.17 45.49
CA GLN A 8 -18.97 -0.42 45.87
C GLN A 8 -18.06 0.57 45.13
N GLY A 9 -17.39 1.44 45.89
CA GLY A 9 -16.41 2.38 45.35
C GLY A 9 -15.12 1.66 44.96
N PHE A 10 -14.61 1.95 43.77
CA PHE A 10 -13.35 1.38 43.28
C PHE A 10 -12.17 1.94 44.08
N THR A 11 -11.28 1.08 44.55
CA THR A 11 -10.11 1.54 45.33
C THR A 11 -9.03 2.08 44.40
N LEU A 12 -8.28 3.11 44.83
CA LEU A 12 -7.14 3.63 44.07
C LEU A 12 -6.08 2.55 43.80
N VAL A 13 -5.94 1.60 44.72
CA VAL A 13 -5.00 0.47 44.62
C VAL A 13 -5.38 -0.48 43.49
N GLU A 14 -6.67 -0.78 43.32
CA GLU A 14 -7.12 -1.62 42.20
C GLU A 14 -6.85 -0.97 40.84
N MET A 15 -7.06 0.35 40.70
CA MET A 15 -6.72 1.03 39.44
C MET A 15 -5.21 1.06 39.19
N LEU A 16 -4.41 1.22 40.25
CA LEU A 16 -2.94 1.25 40.16
C LEU A 16 -2.36 -0.08 39.67
N VAL A 17 -2.86 -1.21 40.19
CA VAL A 17 -2.33 -2.52 39.79
C VAL A 17 -2.68 -2.85 38.33
N VAL A 18 -3.86 -2.40 37.87
CA VAL A 18 -4.33 -2.62 36.50
C VAL A 18 -3.45 -1.88 35.50
N ILE A 19 -3.17 -0.58 35.74
CA ILE A 19 -2.30 0.17 34.83
C ILE A 19 -0.86 -0.37 34.84
N ALA A 20 -0.38 -0.88 35.98
CA ALA A 20 0.95 -1.50 36.07
C ALA A 20 1.05 -2.75 35.20
N VAL A 21 0.04 -3.63 35.25
CA VAL A 21 0.02 -4.86 34.43
C VAL A 21 -0.14 -4.51 32.94
N ILE A 22 -1.00 -3.55 32.57
CA ILE A 22 -1.14 -3.09 31.17
C ILE A 22 0.18 -2.52 30.66
N GLY A 23 0.92 -1.77 31.48
CA GLY A 23 2.23 -1.22 31.14
C GLY A 23 3.26 -2.31 30.82
N ILE A 24 3.33 -3.37 31.63
CA ILE A 24 4.24 -4.51 31.41
C ILE A 24 3.88 -5.22 30.09
N LEU A 25 2.59 -5.52 29.87
CA LEU A 25 2.12 -6.18 28.66
C LEU A 25 2.38 -5.32 27.41
N ALA A 26 2.11 -4.01 27.47
CA ALA A 26 2.38 -3.08 26.38
C ALA A 26 3.89 -2.97 26.08
N GLY A 27 4.74 -2.96 27.11
CA GLY A 27 6.19 -2.92 26.99
C GLY A 27 6.76 -4.11 26.20
N LEU A 28 6.18 -5.29 26.34
CA LEU A 28 6.58 -6.48 25.59
C LEU A 28 6.10 -6.47 24.12
N LEU A 29 5.01 -5.76 23.82
CA LEU A 29 4.40 -5.71 22.48
C LEU A 29 5.07 -4.69 21.54
N LEU A 30 5.56 -3.57 22.07
CA LEU A 30 6.21 -2.49 21.31
C LEU A 30 7.35 -2.95 20.37
N PRO A 31 8.36 -3.74 20.82
CA PRO A 31 9.43 -4.19 19.94
C PRO A 31 8.95 -5.17 18.86
N GLY A 32 7.91 -5.96 19.16
CA GLY A 32 7.26 -6.84 18.20
C GLY A 32 6.56 -6.07 17.07
N LEU A 33 5.86 -4.98 17.42
CA LEU A 33 5.15 -4.14 16.46
C LEU A 33 6.11 -3.40 15.51
N ALA A 34 7.24 -2.89 16.02
CA ALA A 34 8.26 -2.22 15.20
C ALA A 34 8.84 -3.17 14.12
N ARG A 35 9.19 -4.41 14.52
CA ARG A 35 9.67 -5.45 13.59
C ARG A 35 8.56 -5.88 12.62
N GLY A 36 7.32 -5.99 13.11
CA GLY A 36 6.14 -6.31 12.29
C GLY A 36 5.90 -5.29 11.18
N LYS A 37 6.01 -3.99 11.48
CA LYS A 37 5.87 -2.91 10.49
C LYS A 37 6.94 -2.98 9.40
N ALA A 38 8.20 -3.21 9.77
CA ALA A 38 9.28 -3.37 8.78
C ALA A 38 9.04 -4.59 7.86
N LYS A 39 8.59 -5.72 8.43
CA LYS A 39 8.23 -6.91 7.66
C LYS A 39 7.05 -6.66 6.73
N ALA A 40 6.01 -5.98 7.21
CA ALA A 40 4.84 -5.60 6.41
C ALA A 40 5.22 -4.71 5.21
N ASN A 41 6.08 -3.71 5.42
CA ASN A 41 6.60 -2.86 4.35
C ASN A 41 7.38 -3.67 3.31
N ARG A 42 8.19 -4.65 3.74
CA ARG A 42 8.92 -5.53 2.82
C ARG A 42 7.97 -6.40 2.00
N VAL A 43 6.96 -6.99 2.62
CA VAL A 43 5.94 -7.80 1.92
C VAL A 43 5.19 -6.93 0.90
N LYS A 44 4.87 -5.69 1.26
CA LYS A 44 4.24 -4.71 0.37
C LYS A 44 5.12 -4.43 -0.85
N CYS A 45 6.42 -4.19 -0.65
CA CYS A 45 7.37 -3.98 -1.75
C CYS A 45 7.44 -5.20 -2.69
N VAL A 46 7.55 -6.42 -2.14
CA VAL A 46 7.55 -7.65 -2.93
C VAL A 46 6.26 -7.81 -3.74
N ASN A 47 5.10 -7.50 -3.15
CA ASN A 47 3.82 -7.56 -3.85
C ASN A 47 3.70 -6.50 -4.95
N ASN A 48 4.27 -5.30 -4.76
CA ASN A 48 4.33 -4.27 -5.79
C ASN A 48 5.19 -4.73 -6.98
N LEU A 49 6.38 -5.32 -6.72
CA LEU A 49 7.24 -5.86 -7.76
C LEU A 49 6.56 -7.00 -8.55
N ARG A 50 5.83 -7.89 -7.86
CA ARG A 50 5.05 -8.95 -8.52
C ARG A 50 3.98 -8.39 -9.45
N GLN A 51 3.27 -7.35 -9.01
CA GLN A 51 2.24 -6.69 -9.83
C GLN A 51 2.84 -6.00 -11.07
N ILE A 52 3.98 -5.32 -10.92
CA ILE A 52 4.69 -4.70 -12.06
C ILE A 52 5.15 -5.79 -13.04
N ASN A 53 5.74 -6.87 -12.55
CA ASN A 53 6.19 -7.99 -13.39
C ASN A 53 5.03 -8.62 -14.17
N ALA A 54 3.90 -8.87 -13.51
CA ALA A 54 2.71 -9.39 -14.17
C ALA A 54 2.18 -8.44 -15.25
N ALA A 55 2.18 -7.13 -14.99
CA ALA A 55 1.78 -6.12 -15.98
C ALA A 55 2.72 -6.10 -17.19
N MET A 56 4.04 -6.16 -16.96
CA MET A 56 5.04 -6.23 -18.03
C MET A 56 4.92 -7.48 -18.89
N LEU A 57 4.71 -8.64 -18.27
CA LEU A 57 4.54 -9.90 -19.00
C LEU A 57 3.26 -9.90 -19.85
N SER A 58 2.15 -9.44 -19.28
CA SER A 58 0.88 -9.29 -20.01
C SER A 58 1.01 -8.34 -21.19
N PHE A 59 1.75 -7.23 -21.03
CA PHE A 59 2.05 -6.32 -22.12
C PHE A 59 2.85 -7.00 -23.24
N SER A 60 3.94 -7.69 -22.87
CA SER A 60 4.82 -8.39 -23.79
C SER A 60 4.07 -9.41 -24.63
N HIS A 61 3.15 -10.18 -24.03
CA HIS A 61 2.32 -11.15 -24.74
C HIS A 61 1.40 -10.51 -25.79
N GLY A 62 0.89 -9.28 -25.53
CA GLY A 62 0.04 -8.56 -26.48
C GLY A 62 0.79 -7.77 -27.56
N ASN A 63 2.12 -7.64 -27.46
CA ASN A 63 2.94 -6.76 -28.31
C ASN A 63 4.14 -7.48 -28.93
N GLU A 64 3.95 -8.73 -29.39
CA GLU A 64 4.99 -9.50 -30.10
C GLU A 64 6.30 -9.67 -29.29
N GLY A 65 6.20 -9.77 -27.96
CA GLY A 65 7.38 -9.89 -27.10
C GLY A 65 8.09 -8.56 -26.83
N ARG A 66 7.57 -7.43 -27.34
CA ARG A 66 8.17 -6.11 -27.13
C ARG A 66 7.80 -5.58 -25.76
N LEU A 67 8.80 -5.04 -25.09
CA LEU A 67 8.62 -4.34 -23.82
C LEU A 67 8.30 -2.86 -24.10
N PRO A 68 7.61 -2.13 -23.21
CA PRO A 68 7.15 -0.78 -23.55
C PRO A 68 8.23 0.25 -23.88
N TRP A 69 9.45 0.09 -23.37
CA TRP A 69 10.58 0.94 -23.77
C TRP A 69 11.09 0.67 -25.19
N MET A 70 10.61 -0.40 -25.83
CA MET A 70 10.92 -0.75 -27.22
C MET A 70 9.88 -0.20 -28.20
N LEU A 71 8.84 0.50 -27.73
CA LEU A 71 7.85 1.13 -28.59
C LEU A 71 8.40 2.43 -29.17
N THR A 72 8.13 2.69 -30.45
CA THR A 72 8.38 4.01 -31.04
C THR A 72 7.38 5.04 -30.50
N ALA A 73 7.71 6.33 -30.61
CA ALA A 73 6.81 7.42 -30.17
C ALA A 73 5.38 7.27 -30.71
N LYS A 74 5.24 6.99 -32.01
CA LYS A 74 3.95 6.81 -32.68
C LYS A 74 3.18 5.59 -32.18
N GLN A 75 3.88 4.48 -31.92
CA GLN A 75 3.26 3.25 -31.42
C GLN A 75 2.77 3.41 -29.98
N GLY A 76 3.55 4.09 -29.14
CA GLY A 76 3.15 4.41 -27.78
C GLY A 76 1.87 5.25 -27.75
N GLU A 77 1.82 6.32 -28.53
CA GLU A 77 0.64 7.20 -28.62
C GLU A 77 -0.63 6.45 -29.08
N ALA A 78 -0.53 5.59 -30.09
CA ALA A 78 -1.65 4.79 -30.56
C ALA A 78 -2.17 3.82 -29.47
N LEU A 79 -1.26 3.17 -28.75
CA LEU A 79 -1.60 2.30 -27.63
C LEU A 79 -2.29 3.08 -26.50
N TRP A 80 -1.78 4.27 -26.16
CA TRP A 80 -2.36 5.15 -25.15
C TRP A 80 -3.80 5.56 -25.47
N GLN A 81 -4.04 5.99 -26.71
CA GLN A 81 -5.37 6.36 -27.17
C GLN A 81 -6.34 5.17 -27.16
N GLY A 82 -5.84 3.95 -27.40
CA GLY A 82 -6.65 2.73 -27.32
C GLY A 82 -7.07 2.34 -25.90
N LEU A 83 -6.26 2.65 -24.89
CA LEU A 83 -6.53 2.29 -23.49
C LEU A 83 -7.35 3.35 -22.73
N TYR A 84 -7.12 4.63 -23.03
CA TYR A 84 -7.68 5.75 -22.24
C TYR A 84 -8.51 6.74 -23.06
N GLY A 85 -8.69 6.50 -24.36
CA GLY A 85 -9.45 7.38 -25.24
C GLY A 85 -8.62 8.52 -25.83
N LYS A 86 -9.18 9.16 -26.87
CA LYS A 86 -8.49 10.18 -27.70
C LYS A 86 -8.39 11.55 -27.03
N GLU A 87 -8.81 11.71 -25.79
CA GLU A 87 -8.76 13.00 -25.09
C GLU A 87 -7.37 13.32 -24.51
N HIS A 88 -6.45 12.36 -24.56
CA HIS A 88 -5.05 12.50 -24.15
C HIS A 88 -4.14 12.64 -25.39
N THR A 89 -4.03 13.85 -25.94
CA THR A 89 -3.40 14.17 -27.24
C THR A 89 -2.00 14.79 -27.16
N GLY A 90 -1.28 14.57 -26.08
CA GLY A 90 0.09 15.08 -25.95
C GLY A 90 1.12 13.99 -25.72
N ALA A 91 2.34 14.22 -26.18
CA ALA A 91 3.51 13.35 -26.04
C ALA A 91 3.96 13.11 -24.57
N HIS A 92 3.08 13.32 -23.60
CA HIS A 92 3.35 13.36 -22.16
C HIS A 92 3.40 11.96 -21.50
N HIS A 93 3.28 10.87 -22.27
CA HIS A 93 3.05 9.53 -21.68
C HIS A 93 4.02 8.44 -22.13
N LEU A 94 4.89 8.69 -23.12
CA LEU A 94 5.87 7.69 -23.58
C LEU A 94 6.86 7.26 -22.49
N TRP A 95 7.13 8.13 -21.52
CA TRP A 95 8.07 7.89 -20.42
C TRP A 95 7.40 7.86 -19.04
N ASP A 96 6.09 8.12 -18.94
CA ASP A 96 5.39 8.09 -17.65
C ASP A 96 5.02 6.66 -17.26
N VAL A 97 6.01 5.95 -16.73
CA VAL A 97 5.89 4.59 -16.18
C VAL A 97 4.79 4.44 -15.14
N ARG A 98 4.29 5.54 -14.52
CA ARG A 98 3.19 5.52 -13.54
C ARG A 98 1.85 5.12 -14.16
N PHE A 99 1.68 5.31 -15.45
CA PHE A 99 0.38 5.08 -16.11
C PHE A 99 0.32 3.73 -16.86
N ILE A 100 1.42 3.23 -17.47
CA ILE A 100 1.43 1.91 -18.16
C ILE A 100 1.53 0.74 -17.18
N PHE A 101 2.35 0.85 -16.11
CA PHE A 101 2.75 -0.33 -15.32
C PHE A 101 2.32 -0.33 -13.87
N LEU A 102 1.75 0.77 -13.37
CA LEU A 102 1.33 0.85 -11.98
C LEU A 102 -0.18 0.72 -11.87
N PRO A 103 -0.69 -0.45 -11.41
CA PRO A 103 -2.01 -0.55 -10.84
C PRO A 103 -2.28 0.61 -9.88
N ALA A 104 -3.53 1.09 -9.85
CA ALA A 104 -3.99 2.13 -8.93
C ALA A 104 -3.43 2.03 -7.49
N PRO A 105 -3.30 0.83 -6.86
CA PRO A 105 -2.68 0.72 -5.53
C PRO A 105 -1.23 1.19 -5.48
N ILE A 106 -0.37 0.87 -6.46
CA ILE A 106 1.04 1.27 -6.43
C ILE A 106 1.21 2.77 -6.67
N ARG A 107 0.32 3.37 -7.46
CA ARG A 107 0.36 4.81 -7.78
C ARG A 107 0.17 5.66 -6.53
N LYS A 108 -0.73 5.26 -5.63
CA LYS A 108 -0.95 5.95 -4.35
C LYS A 108 0.26 5.83 -3.41
N GLU A 109 0.94 4.69 -3.44
CA GLU A 109 2.15 4.44 -2.64
C GLU A 109 3.36 5.25 -3.08
N LEU A 110 3.55 5.46 -4.39
CA LEU A 110 4.65 6.29 -4.89
C LEU A 110 4.44 7.79 -4.63
N VAL A 111 3.19 8.25 -4.54
CA VAL A 111 2.90 9.66 -4.23
C VAL A 111 3.09 9.95 -2.73
N THR A 112 2.88 8.96 -1.87
CA THR A 112 3.05 9.10 -0.42
C THR A 112 4.46 8.73 0.07
N ALA A 113 5.23 7.99 -0.72
CA ALA A 113 6.65 7.79 -0.50
C ALA A 113 7.41 9.10 -0.75
N ARG A 114 7.46 9.98 0.26
CA ARG A 114 8.44 11.07 0.30
C ARG A 114 9.85 10.44 0.37
N LEU A 115 10.67 10.75 -0.63
CA LEU A 115 12.13 10.55 -0.59
C LEU A 115 12.75 11.42 0.52
#